data_AF-A0A1M6L0F4-F1
#
_entry.id   AF-A0A1M6L0F4-F1
#
_cell.length_a   1.000
_cell.length_b   1.000
_cell.length_c   1.000
_cell.angle_alpha   90.00
_cell.angle_beta   90.00
_cell.angle_gamma   90.00
#
_symmetry.space_group_name_H-M   'P 1'
#
loop_
_entity.id
_entity.type
_entity.pdbx_description
1 polymer ?
#
loop_
_entity_poly.entity_id
_entity_poly.type
_entity_poly.pdbx_seq_one_letter_code
_entity_poly.pdbx_strand_id
1 'polypeptide(L)'
;MDISSRLIALREARKMSKNQLAQKSGLAQSFISAIEAGKKQPTVDSLSRICRALGITLADFFSQDSQDIPAHLWPLIEAARDLSPEQVEVLVQVARHMKRK
;
A
#
# COMPACT_ATOMS: atom_id res chain seq x y z
N MET A 1 -6.26 -3.36 7.73
CA MET A 1 -4.82 -3.49 7.40
C MET A 1 -4.05 -3.83 8.65
N ASP A 2 -3.35 -4.97 8.69
CA ASP A 2 -2.44 -5.30 9.78
C ASP A 2 -1.04 -4.74 9.48
N ILE A 3 -0.60 -3.77 10.30
CA ILE A 3 0.71 -3.10 10.19
C ILE A 3 1.85 -4.13 10.27
N SER A 4 1.71 -5.13 11.14
CA SER A 4 2.71 -6.16 11.39
C SER A 4 2.93 -6.99 10.13
N SER A 5 1.84 -7.55 9.58
CA SER A 5 1.87 -8.33 8.35
C SER A 5 2.35 -7.51 7.14
N ARG A 6 1.91 -6.26 7.00
CA ARG A 6 2.35 -5.36 5.90
C ARG A 6 3.84 -5.07 5.99
N LEU A 7 4.36 -4.81 7.18
CA LEU A 7 5.78 -4.55 7.41
C LEU A 7 6.64 -5.78 7.08
N ILE A 8 6.22 -6.97 7.51
CA ILE A 8 6.91 -8.24 7.20
C ILE A 8 7.00 -8.42 5.68
N ALA A 9 5.86 -8.30 4.98
CA ALA A 9 5.81 -8.47 3.53
C ALA A 9 6.74 -7.49 2.79
N LEU A 10 6.74 -6.21 3.17
CA LEU A 10 7.59 -5.19 2.54
C LEU A 10 9.09 -5.41 2.80
N ARG A 11 9.44 -5.87 4.00
CA ARG A 11 10.82 -6.20 4.38
C ARG A 11 11.33 -7.41 3.58
N GLU A 12 10.52 -8.45 3.48
CA GLU A 12 10.86 -9.70 2.80
C GLU A 12 10.95 -9.54 1.28
N ALA A 13 10.04 -8.75 0.69
CA ALA A 13 10.13 -8.38 -0.73
C ALA A 13 11.47 -7.71 -1.09
N ARG A 14 12.10 -7.04 -0.12
CA ARG A 14 13.41 -6.38 -0.26
C ARG A 14 14.58 -7.23 0.23
N LYS A 15 14.33 -8.48 0.63
CA LYS A 15 15.33 -9.42 1.17
C LYS A 15 16.12 -8.82 2.35
N MET A 16 15.50 -7.94 3.13
CA MET A 16 16.16 -7.31 4.27
C MET A 16 15.97 -8.17 5.52
N SER A 17 17.04 -8.37 6.30
CA SER A 17 16.90 -8.90 7.65
C SER A 17 16.33 -7.83 8.61
N LYS A 18 15.79 -8.25 9.76
CA LYS A 18 15.32 -7.31 10.79
C LYS A 18 16.44 -6.38 11.26
N ASN A 19 17.67 -6.89 11.32
CA ASN A 19 18.85 -6.10 11.70
C ASN A 19 19.21 -5.06 10.63
N GLN A 20 19.18 -5.44 9.34
CA GLN A 20 19.42 -4.49 8.25
C GLN A 20 18.36 -3.37 8.22
N LEU A 21 17.09 -3.71 8.43
CA LEU A 21 16.02 -2.71 8.51
C LEU A 21 16.19 -1.79 9.72
N ALA A 22 16.56 -2.35 10.86
CA ALA A 22 16.85 -1.60 12.09
C ALA A 22 17.99 -0.59 11.88
N GLN A 23 19.12 -1.04 11.32
CA GLN A 23 20.25 -0.18 10.99
C GLN A 23 19.87 0.94 10.01
N LYS A 24 19.18 0.61 8.91
CA LYS A 24 18.76 1.61 7.92
C LYS A 24 17.73 2.61 8.44
N SER A 25 16.85 2.21 9.35
CA SER A 25 15.85 3.09 9.96
C SER A 25 16.38 3.87 11.17
N GLY A 26 17.56 3.48 11.70
CA GLY A 26 18.13 4.01 12.94
C GLY A 26 17.34 3.62 14.19
N LEU A 27 16.63 2.48 14.14
CA LEU A 27 15.80 1.96 15.23
C LEU A 27 16.45 0.69 15.82
N ALA A 28 16.06 0.32 17.03
CA ALA A 28 16.53 -0.92 17.64
C ALA A 28 15.94 -2.16 16.93
N GLN A 29 16.74 -3.20 16.73
CA GLN A 29 16.27 -4.45 16.11
C GLN A 29 15.18 -5.14 16.95
N SER A 30 15.24 -5.01 18.28
CA SER A 30 14.18 -5.46 19.19
C SER A 30 12.86 -4.73 18.97
N PHE A 31 12.90 -3.44 18.64
CA PHE A 31 11.71 -2.64 18.33
C PHE A 31 11.07 -3.08 17.02
N ILE A 32 11.85 -3.27 15.95
CA ILE A 32 11.36 -3.84 14.67
C ILE A 32 10.73 -5.22 14.91
N SER A 33 11.42 -6.07 15.67
CA SER A 33 10.93 -7.42 15.98
C SER A 33 9.62 -7.41 16.78
N ALA A 34 9.47 -6.48 17.73
CA ALA A 34 8.24 -6.33 18.51
C ALA A 34 7.06 -5.82 17.65
N ILE A 35 7.32 -4.95 16.67
CA ILE A 35 6.29 -4.50 15.72
C ILE A 35 5.83 -5.66 14.84
N GLU A 36 6.77 -6.38 14.23
CA GLU A 36 6.42 -7.52 13.36
C GLU A 36 5.71 -8.64 14.11
N ALA A 37 5.99 -8.82 15.41
CA ALA A 37 5.28 -9.78 16.26
C ALA A 37 3.91 -9.27 16.76
N GLY A 38 3.47 -8.07 16.34
CA GLY A 38 2.23 -7.43 16.81
C GLY A 38 2.25 -7.00 18.27
N LYS A 39 3.39 -7.10 18.96
CA LYS A 39 3.54 -6.79 20.40
C LYS A 39 3.67 -5.31 20.68
N LYS A 40 4.02 -4.51 19.67
CA LYS A 40 4.18 -3.06 19.81
C LYS A 40 3.71 -2.33 18.56
N GLN A 41 2.94 -1.26 18.75
CA GLN A 41 2.58 -0.39 17.65
C GLN A 41 3.65 0.70 17.46
N PRO A 42 4.09 0.97 16.21
CA PRO A 42 5.00 2.08 15.93
C PRO A 42 4.26 3.42 16.04
N THR A 43 4.99 4.47 16.41
CA THR A 43 4.51 5.85 16.19
C THR A 43 4.57 6.19 14.70
N VAL A 44 3.87 7.25 14.29
CA VAL A 44 3.92 7.74 12.90
C VAL A 44 5.36 8.08 12.49
N ASP A 45 6.14 8.72 13.37
CA ASP A 45 7.56 9.01 13.11
C ASP A 45 8.37 7.72 12.91
N SER A 46 8.23 6.76 13.81
CA SER A 46 8.95 5.48 13.71
C SER A 46 8.59 4.74 12.43
N LEU A 47 7.31 4.71 12.08
CA LEU A 47 6.83 4.08 10.85
C LEU A 47 7.33 4.83 9.61
N SER A 48 7.38 6.16 9.62
CA SER A 48 7.96 6.97 8.54
C SER A 48 9.45 6.65 8.32
N ARG A 49 10.21 6.49 9.41
CA ARG A 49 11.63 6.09 9.34
C ARG A 49 11.80 4.68 8.76
N ILE A 50 10.93 3.75 9.15
CA ILE A 50 10.88 2.40 8.59
C ILE A 50 10.55 2.44 7.09
N CYS A 51 9.55 3.21 6.68
CA CYS A 51 9.15 3.37 5.28
C CYS A 51 10.30 3.94 4.44
N ARG A 52 10.98 4.99 4.92
CA ARG A 52 12.18 5.55 4.29
C ARG A 52 13.30 4.52 4.15
N ALA A 53 13.55 3.70 5.18
CA ALA A 53 14.54 2.63 5.12
C ALA A 53 14.19 1.53 4.12
N LEU A 54 12.90 1.31 3.88
CA LEU A 54 12.37 0.44 2.83
C LEU A 54 12.33 1.14 1.46
N GLY A 55 12.60 2.44 1.37
CA GLY A 55 12.52 3.18 0.11
C GLY A 55 11.09 3.35 -0.40
N ILE A 56 10.12 3.50 0.50
CA ILE A 56 8.72 3.81 0.17
C ILE A 56 8.24 5.00 0.99
N THR A 57 7.16 5.63 0.54
CA THR A 57 6.47 6.65 1.33
C THR A 57 5.55 6.02 2.37
N LEU A 58 5.10 6.82 3.33
CA LEU A 58 4.06 6.39 4.27
C LEU A 58 2.73 6.11 3.54
N ALA A 59 2.44 6.86 2.47
CA ALA A 59 1.26 6.62 1.63
C ALA A 59 1.32 5.24 0.97
N ASP A 60 2.47 4.86 0.38
CA ASP A 60 2.68 3.53 -0.22
C ASP A 60 2.54 2.39 0.79
N PHE A 61 2.91 2.65 2.06
CA PHE A 61 2.73 1.67 3.12
C PHE A 61 1.25 1.33 3.31
N PHE A 62 0.39 2.36 3.28
CA PHE A 62 -1.06 2.24 3.47
C PHE A 62 -1.86 2.04 2.17
N SER A 63 -1.23 2.09 1.00
CA SER A 63 -1.90 2.01 -0.30
C SER A 63 -2.34 0.61 -0.73
N GLN A 64 -2.75 -0.27 0.20
CA GLN A 64 -3.20 -1.64 -0.16
C GLN A 64 -4.40 -1.70 -1.12
N ASP A 65 -5.00 -0.57 -1.49
CA ASP A 65 -6.12 -0.47 -2.45
C ASP A 65 -5.79 0.20 -3.79
N SER A 66 -4.54 0.64 -4.05
CA SER A 66 -4.17 0.94 -5.43
C SER A 66 -3.89 -0.38 -6.13
N GLN A 67 -4.97 -1.08 -6.54
CA GLN A 67 -4.90 -1.84 -7.77
C GLN A 67 -4.24 -0.88 -8.77
N ASP A 68 -3.02 -1.17 -9.19
CA ASP A 68 -2.42 -0.47 -10.32
C ASP A 68 -3.45 -0.57 -11.43
N ILE A 69 -4.10 0.56 -11.72
CA ILE A 69 -5.07 0.66 -12.79
C ILE A 69 -4.30 0.19 -14.02
N PRO A 70 -4.67 -0.95 -14.63
CA PRO A 70 -3.96 -1.43 -15.80
C PRO A 70 -3.86 -0.31 -16.82
N ALA A 71 -2.71 -0.12 -17.46
CA ALA A 71 -2.47 1.03 -18.35
C ALA A 71 -3.56 1.20 -19.42
N HIS A 72 -4.19 0.09 -19.86
CA HIS A 72 -5.29 0.11 -20.83
C HIS A 72 -6.61 0.71 -20.31
N LEU A 73 -6.77 0.90 -18.99
CA LEU A 73 -7.94 1.55 -18.39
C LEU A 73 -7.75 3.07 -18.24
N TRP A 74 -6.54 3.60 -18.45
CA TRP A 74 -6.28 5.03 -18.35
C TRP A 74 -7.14 5.89 -19.30
N PRO A 75 -7.32 5.50 -20.59
CA PRO A 75 -8.19 6.26 -21.49
C PRO A 75 -9.65 6.33 -21.02
N LEU A 76 -10.14 5.27 -20.37
CA LEU A 76 -11.49 5.24 -19.80
C LEU A 76 -11.62 6.22 -18.63
N ILE A 77 -10.61 6.30 -17.76
CA ILE A 77 -10.60 7.20 -16.61
C ILE A 77 -10.47 8.66 -17.06
N GLU A 78 -9.66 8.94 -18.08
CA GLU A 78 -9.56 10.27 -18.67
C GLU A 78 -10.89 10.71 -19.27
N ALA A 79 -11.53 9.85 -20.08
CA ALA A 79 -12.84 10.15 -20.66
C ALA A 79 -13.96 10.30 -19.62
N ALA A 80 -13.83 9.61 -18.47
CA ALA A 80 -14.82 9.66 -17.40
C ALA A 80 -14.65 10.85 -16.43
N ARG A 81 -13.57 11.64 -16.56
CA ARG A 81 -13.20 12.69 -15.59
C ARG A 81 -14.27 13.75 -15.37
N ASP A 82 -15.01 14.10 -16.44
CA ASP A 82 -15.98 15.20 -16.44
C ASP A 82 -17.44 14.71 -16.39
N LEU A 83 -17.66 13.42 -16.13
CA LEU A 83 -19.00 12.84 -16.07
C LEU A 83 -19.72 13.18 -14.77
N SER A 84 -21.05 13.36 -14.87
CA SER A 84 -21.90 13.48 -13.69
C SER A 84 -22.04 12.14 -12.96
N PRO A 85 -22.41 12.14 -11.65
CA PRO A 85 -22.65 10.91 -10.91
C PRO A 85 -23.61 9.93 -11.60
N GLU A 86 -24.67 10.45 -12.23
CA GLU A 86 -25.67 9.65 -12.97
C GLU A 86 -25.07 8.99 -14.21
N GLN A 87 -24.20 9.70 -14.93
CA GLN A 87 -23.51 9.17 -16.12
C GLN A 87 -22.49 8.10 -15.75
N VAL A 88 -21.79 8.26 -14.63
CA VAL A 88 -20.88 7.23 -14.08
C VAL A 88 -21.66 5.97 -13.73
N GLU A 89 -22.85 6.10 -13.14
CA GLU A 89 -23.69 4.95 -12.78
C GLU A 89 -24.10 4.13 -14.00
N VAL A 90 -24.45 4.79 -15.12
CA VAL A 90 -24.73 4.12 -16.40
C VAL A 90 -23.52 3.34 -16.90
N LEU A 91 -22.32 3.92 -16.89
CA LEU A 91 -21.09 3.22 -17.32
C LEU A 91 -20.78 2.01 -16.44
N VAL A 92 -20.97 2.13 -15.13
CA VAL A 92 -20.81 1.00 -14.19
C VAL A 92 -21.80 -0.12 -14.51
N GLN A 93 -23.05 0.21 -14.85
CA GLN A 93 -24.04 -0.78 -15.28
C GLN A 93 -23.60 -1.49 -16.56
N VAL A 94 -23.12 -0.76 -17.58
CA VAL A 94 -22.62 -1.36 -18.83
C VAL A 94 -21.47 -2.34 -18.54
N ALA A 95 -20.47 -1.94 -17.76
CA ALA A 95 -19.34 -2.78 -17.41
C ALA A 95 -19.76 -4.06 -16.66
N ARG A 96 -20.76 -3.97 -15.77
CA ARG A 96 -21.33 -5.13 -15.07
C ARG A 96 -22.05 -6.10 -16.01
N HIS A 97 -22.74 -5.59 -17.04
CA HIS A 97 -23.40 -6.42 -18.04
C HIS A 97 -22.40 -7.12 -18.96
N MET A 98 -21.27 -6.48 -19.28
CA MET A 98 -20.20 -7.09 -20.08
C MET A 98 -19.55 -8.30 -19.39
N LYS A 99 -19.53 -8.34 -18.04
CA LYS A 99 -19.01 -9.46 -17.25
C LYS A 99 -19.97 -10.66 -17.16
N ARG A 100 -21.24 -10.50 -17.56
CA ARG A 100 -22.29 -11.53 -17.47
C ARG A 100 -22.46 -12.36 -18.75
N LYS A 101 -21.46 -12.37 -19.64
CA LYS A 101 -21.39 -13.26 -20.80
C LYS A 101 -20.20 -14.20 -20.68
#